data_AF-A0A1A8D8T3-F1
#
_entry.id   AF-A0A1A8D8T3-F1
#
_cell.length_a   1.000
_cell.length_b   1.000
_cell.length_c   1.000
_cell.angle_alpha   90.00
_cell.angle_beta   90.00
_cell.angle_gamma   90.00
#
_symmetry.space_group_name_H-M   'P 1'
#
loop_
_entity.id
_entity.type
_entity.pdbx_description
1 polymer ?
#
loop_
_entity_poly.entity_id
_entity_poly.type
_entity_poly.pdbx_seq_one_letter_code
_entity_poly.pdbx_strand_id
1 'polypeptide(L)'
;LEPLLYDAPTSILKHVLCQLSKVLPHDSKARRVFVTSGGLKRVLEMVTEPDSDLQKHINTITSCFPDDIVKYYSPGYSQALLESLDTHQPRQLS
;
A
#
# COMPACT_ATOMS: atom_id res chain seq x y z
N LEU A 1 -10.49 16.27 -1.70
CA LEU A 1 -9.09 16.02 -2.14
C LEU A 1 -8.96 14.74 -2.98
N GLU A 2 -9.94 13.84 -2.95
CA GLU A 2 -10.03 12.64 -3.80
C GLU A 2 -10.14 12.84 -5.34
N PRO A 3 -10.56 13.98 -5.92
CA PRO A 3 -10.75 14.05 -7.37
C PRO A 3 -9.45 14.14 -8.20
N LEU A 4 -8.30 14.47 -7.60
CA LEU A 4 -7.07 14.78 -8.36
C LEU A 4 -6.16 13.56 -8.59
N LEU A 5 -6.45 12.40 -7.99
CA LEU A 5 -5.60 11.20 -8.12
C LEU A 5 -6.05 10.21 -9.20
N TYR A 6 -7.20 10.45 -9.83
CA TYR A 6 -7.78 9.56 -10.85
C TYR A 6 -7.43 9.95 -12.29
N ASP A 7 -6.98 11.18 -12.55
CA ASP A 7 -6.72 11.71 -13.91
C ASP A 7 -5.24 12.02 -14.22
N ALA A 8 -4.30 11.53 -13.39
CA ALA A 8 -2.88 11.70 -13.69
C ALA A 8 -2.44 10.74 -14.81
N PRO A 9 -1.80 11.23 -15.90
CA PRO A 9 -1.28 10.38 -16.95
C PRO A 9 -0.35 9.30 -16.38
N THR A 10 -0.49 8.06 -16.85
CA THR A 10 0.31 6.89 -16.45
C THR A 10 1.83 7.14 -16.53
N SER A 11 2.23 8.03 -17.44
CA SER A 11 3.62 8.48 -17.59
C SER A 11 4.18 9.17 -16.33
N ILE A 12 3.40 10.00 -15.65
CA ILE A 12 3.84 10.68 -14.42
C ILE A 12 3.94 9.68 -13.27
N LEU A 13 2.99 8.74 -13.20
CA LEU A 13 2.95 7.72 -12.15
C LEU A 13 4.19 6.84 -12.14
N LYS A 14 4.69 6.42 -13.32
CA LYS A 14 5.94 5.65 -13.45
C LYS A 14 7.14 6.41 -12.85
N HIS A 15 7.25 7.71 -13.13
CA HIS A 15 8.34 8.53 -12.60
C HIS A 15 8.23 8.69 -11.09
N VAL A 16 7.03 8.95 -10.57
CA VAL A 16 6.78 9.08 -9.13
C VAL A 16 7.14 7.79 -8.38
N LEU A 17 6.67 6.64 -8.86
CA LEU A 17 6.99 5.34 -8.23
C LEU A 17 8.49 5.01 -8.31
N CYS A 18 9.14 5.33 -9.43
CA CYS A 18 10.58 5.20 -9.53
C CYS A 18 11.32 6.02 -8.47
N GLN A 19 10.95 7.29 -8.26
CA GLN A 19 11.57 8.11 -7.22
C GLN A 19 11.27 7.60 -5.81
N LEU A 20 10.02 7.23 -5.53
CA LEU A 20 9.64 6.66 -4.23
C LEU A 20 10.42 5.38 -3.92
N SER A 21 10.63 4.51 -4.92
CA SER A 21 11.41 3.27 -4.76
C SER A 21 12.88 3.51 -4.37
N LYS A 22 13.39 4.73 -4.58
CA LYS A 22 14.75 5.15 -4.15
C LYS A 22 14.75 5.85 -2.80
N VAL A 23 13.71 6.63 -2.48
CA VAL A 23 13.66 7.45 -1.26
C VAL A 23 13.21 6.63 -0.04
N LEU A 24 12.15 5.84 -0.18
CA LEU A 24 11.53 5.13 0.94
C LEU A 24 12.43 4.12 1.67
N PRO A 25 13.36 3.40 0.99
CA PRO A 25 14.30 2.52 1.69
C PRO A 25 15.21 3.24 2.69
N HIS A 26 15.46 4.53 2.48
CA HIS A 26 16.46 5.30 3.24
C HIS A 26 15.85 6.36 4.16
N ASP A 27 14.56 6.68 4.03
CA ASP A 27 13.90 7.73 4.81
C ASP A 27 12.66 7.21 5.56
N SER A 28 12.81 7.02 6.87
CA SER A 28 11.73 6.57 7.76
C SER A 28 10.63 7.62 7.97
N LYS A 29 10.94 8.91 7.85
CA LYS A 29 9.95 9.99 7.96
C LYS A 29 9.11 10.04 6.68
N ALA A 30 9.73 9.91 5.52
CA ALA A 30 9.04 9.80 4.24
C ALA A 30 8.10 8.58 4.20
N ARG A 31 8.55 7.42 4.71
CA ARG A 31 7.69 6.23 4.86
C ARG A 31 6.42 6.51 5.64
N ARG A 32 6.53 7.19 6.80
CA ARG A 32 5.37 7.55 7.61
C ARG A 32 4.41 8.45 6.85
N VAL A 33 4.93 9.53 6.25
CA VAL A 33 4.12 10.48 5.48
C VAL A 33 3.42 9.78 4.30
N PHE A 34 4.13 8.90 3.60
CA PHE A 34 3.61 8.14 2.46
C PHE A 34 2.45 7.21 2.83
N VAL A 35 2.54 6.55 3.98
CA VAL A 35 1.45 5.70 4.48
C VAL A 35 0.26 6.54 4.91
N THR A 36 0.48 7.59 5.70
CA THR A 36 -0.60 8.43 6.24
C THR A 36 -1.30 9.27 5.16
N SER A 37 -0.66 9.54 4.03
CA SER A 37 -1.28 10.22 2.89
C SER A 37 -2.13 9.30 2.01
N GLY A 38 -2.17 8.00 2.28
CA GLY A 38 -2.85 6.99 1.44
C GLY A 38 -2.02 6.48 0.26
N GLY A 39 -0.75 6.85 0.16
CA GLY A 39 0.13 6.42 -0.93
C GLY A 39 0.33 4.90 -0.99
N LEU A 40 0.50 4.26 0.17
CA LEU A 40 0.68 2.80 0.22
C LEU A 40 -0.58 2.06 -0.25
N LYS A 41 -1.77 2.48 0.19
CA LYS A 41 -3.04 1.93 -0.28
C LYS A 41 -3.15 2.04 -1.80
N ARG A 42 -2.84 3.22 -2.35
CA ARG A 42 -2.89 3.45 -3.79
C ARG A 42 -1.97 2.51 -4.56
N VAL A 43 -0.75 2.28 -4.06
CA VAL A 43 0.22 1.35 -4.67
C VAL A 43 -0.28 -0.09 -4.65
N LEU A 44 -0.89 -0.54 -3.55
CA LEU A 44 -1.43 -1.90 -3.42
C LEU A 44 -2.66 -2.16 -4.30
N GLU A 45 -3.40 -1.11 -4.67
CA GLU A 45 -4.55 -1.20 -5.58
C GLU A 45 -4.16 -1.19 -7.07
N MET A 46 -2.90 -0.93 -7.41
CA MET A 46 -2.47 -0.86 -8.80
C MET A 46 -2.40 -2.24 -9.44
N VAL A 47 -3.08 -2.40 -10.57
CA VAL A 47 -2.92 -3.56 -11.46
C VAL A 47 -1.84 -3.21 -12.47
N THR A 48 -0.77 -4.01 -12.52
CA THR A 48 0.31 -3.82 -13.49
C THR A 48 0.65 -5.14 -14.17
N GLU A 49 1.25 -5.05 -15.35
CA GLU A 49 1.72 -6.24 -16.06
C GLU A 49 2.80 -6.95 -15.24
N PRO A 50 2.74 -8.30 -15.14
CA PRO A 50 3.78 -9.07 -14.47
C PRO A 50 5.14 -8.80 -15.12
N ASP A 51 6.20 -8.78 -14.31
CA ASP A 51 7.58 -8.49 -14.70
C ASP A 51 7.87 -7.09 -15.29
N SER A 52 6.85 -6.22 -15.36
CA SER A 52 7.03 -4.84 -15.78
C SER A 52 7.93 -4.05 -14.82
N ASP A 53 8.59 -3.00 -15.33
CA ASP A 53 9.34 -2.05 -14.49
C ASP A 53 8.46 -1.48 -13.36
N LEU A 54 7.18 -1.27 -13.66
CA LEU A 54 6.23 -0.71 -12.72
C LEU A 54 6.00 -1.67 -11.54
N GLN A 55 5.81 -2.96 -11.81
CA GLN A 55 5.69 -3.99 -10.79
C GLN A 55 6.95 -4.07 -9.92
N LYS A 56 8.15 -3.95 -10.53
CA LYS A 56 9.42 -3.93 -9.77
C LYS A 56 9.48 -2.74 -8.82
N HIS A 57 9.08 -1.54 -9.25
CA HIS A 57 9.02 -0.38 -8.36
C HIS A 57 8.01 -0.56 -7.23
N ILE A 58 6.83 -1.10 -7.54
CA ILE A 58 5.80 -1.43 -6.54
C ILE A 58 6.36 -2.39 -5.49
N ASN A 59 7.00 -3.48 -5.90
CA ASN A 59 7.59 -4.47 -4.99
C ASN A 59 8.69 -3.86 -4.09
N THR A 60 9.52 -2.98 -4.64
CA THR A 60 10.52 -2.25 -3.85
C THR A 60 9.87 -1.32 -2.84
N ILE A 61 8.81 -0.61 -3.22
CA ILE A 61 8.07 0.27 -2.31
C ILE A 61 7.41 -0.54 -1.19
N THR A 62 6.70 -1.62 -1.51
CA THR A 62 5.97 -2.42 -0.51
C THR A 62 6.90 -3.11 0.47
N SER A 63 8.07 -3.58 0.03
CA SER A 63 9.09 -4.19 0.91
C SER A 63 9.72 -3.22 1.93
N CYS A 64 9.47 -1.91 1.79
CA CYS A 64 9.90 -0.90 2.78
C CYS A 64 9.02 -0.87 4.05
N PHE A 65 7.91 -1.62 4.07
CA PHE A 65 6.91 -1.61 5.13
C PHE A 65 6.75 -2.99 5.77
N PRO A 66 6.45 -3.08 7.08
CA PRO A 66 6.11 -4.33 7.74
C PRO A 66 4.85 -4.98 7.16
N ASP A 67 4.80 -6.31 7.19
CA ASP A 67 3.68 -7.10 6.69
C ASP A 67 2.33 -6.68 7.29
N ASP A 68 2.28 -6.34 8.58
CA ASP A 68 1.05 -5.88 9.23
C ASP A 68 0.54 -4.56 8.63
N ILE A 69 1.45 -3.65 8.27
CA ILE A 69 1.09 -2.38 7.61
C ILE A 69 0.60 -2.69 6.19
N VAL A 70 1.33 -3.50 5.44
CA VAL A 70 0.92 -3.89 4.08
C VAL A 70 -0.46 -4.53 4.10
N LYS A 71 -0.67 -5.52 4.98
CA LYS A 71 -1.94 -6.23 5.17
C LYS A 71 -3.06 -5.27 5.51
N TYR A 72 -2.84 -4.34 6.45
CA TYR A 72 -3.85 -3.35 6.85
C TYR A 72 -4.37 -2.51 5.67
N TYR A 73 -3.47 -2.14 4.74
CA TYR A 73 -3.82 -1.34 3.56
C TYR A 73 -4.15 -2.16 2.30
N SER A 74 -4.03 -3.48 2.35
CA SER A 74 -4.35 -4.36 1.22
C SER A 74 -5.85 -4.34 0.87
N PRO A 75 -6.21 -4.37 -0.42
CA PRO A 75 -7.59 -4.46 -0.85
C PRO A 75 -8.32 -5.65 -0.22
N GLY A 76 -9.54 -5.43 0.28
CA GLY A 76 -10.38 -6.48 0.87
C GLY A 76 -10.00 -6.90 2.30
N TYR A 77 -8.89 -6.42 2.87
CA TYR A 77 -8.50 -6.82 4.21
C TYR A 77 -9.50 -6.39 5.30
N SER A 78 -10.07 -5.20 5.19
CA SER A 78 -11.12 -4.75 6.11
C SER A 78 -12.34 -5.67 6.11
N GLN A 79 -12.73 -6.18 4.94
CA GLN A 79 -13.83 -7.13 4.81
C GLN A 79 -13.47 -8.47 5.44
N ALA A 80 -12.29 -9.03 5.12
CA ALA A 80 -11.81 -10.27 5.73
C ALA A 80 -11.70 -10.17 7.26
N LEU A 81 -11.33 -8.99 7.78
CA LEU A 81 -11.29 -8.72 9.21
C LEU A 81 -12.70 -8.75 9.83
N LEU A 82 -13.70 -8.19 9.15
CA LEU A 82 -15.09 -8.26 9.60
C LEU A 82 -15.63 -9.68 9.57
N GLU A 83 -15.36 -10.44 8.52
CA GLU A 83 -15.74 -11.87 8.41
C GLU A 83 -15.10 -12.72 9.52
N SER A 84 -13.90 -12.34 9.99
CA SER A 84 -13.26 -13.02 11.12
C SER A 84 -14.05 -12.89 12.43
N LEU A 85 -14.90 -11.86 12.58
CA LEU A 85 -15.74 -11.68 13.77
C LEU A 85 -16.79 -12.80 13.89
N ASP A 86 -17.27 -13.34 12.78
CA ASP A 86 -18.27 -14.41 12.77
C ASP A 86 -17.73 -15.71 13.39
N THR A 87 -16.41 -15.88 13.38
CA THR A 87 -15.71 -17.05 13.94
C THR A 87 -14.96 -16.74 15.23
N HIS A 88 -14.99 -15.49 15.69
CA HIS A 88 -14.25 -15.05 16.87
C HIS A 88 -14.96 -15.46 18.18
N GLN A 89 -14.32 -16.31 18.97
CA GLN A 89 -14.77 -16.60 20.33
C GLN A 89 -14.09 -15.65 21.34
N PRO A 90 -14.85 -14.77 22.03
CA PRO A 90 -14.28 -13.87 23.00
C PRO A 90 -13.72 -14.65 24.19
N ARG A 91 -12.46 -14.37 24.54
CA ARG A 91 -11.79 -15.00 25.68
C ARG A 91 -12.50 -14.58 26.97
N GLN A 92 -13.10 -15.54 27.68
CA GLN A 92 -13.64 -15.30 29.02
C GLN A 92 -12.45 -15.04 29.95
N LEU A 93 -12.38 -13.84 30.53
CA LEU A 93 -11.43 -13.53 31.59
C LEU A 93 -11.99 -14.12 32.89
N SER A 94 -11.37 -15.21 33.36
CA SER A 94 -11.64 -15.85 34.66
C SER A 94 -10.87 -15.18 35.78
#